data_AF-A0A945FQV7-F1
#
_entry.id   AF-A0A945FQV7-F1
#
_cell.length_a   1.000
_cell.length_b   1.000
_cell.length_c   1.000
_cell.angle_alpha   90.00
_cell.angle_beta   90.00
_cell.angle_gamma   90.00
#
_symmetry.space_group_name_H-M   'P 1'
#
loop_
_entity.id
_entity.type
_entity.pdbx_description
1 polymer ?
#
loop_
_entity_poly.entity_id
_entity_poly.type
_entity_poly.pdbx_seq_one_letter_code
_entity_poly.pdbx_strand_id
1 'polypeptide(L)'
;IEKVNDEKVLVWPDLVYTELICMIAVSALLLVWAIFLPAPLEEPASSVKTPNPSKAPWYFLGLQEMLVYFDPWYAGVVLPSLVVFGLMAMPYLDFNKKGNGYYSIEERKFSYLVWQFGFFELWITLIILGTFLRGPNWNFFGPFEYWTPYKVEVLNNVDLPQMFWVQWLNQPLPRAPQDAGLLSQIGYILMRESPGLLVMGVYLVALPPLMAVTIFRGFYAKMGFIRYMVMSNLMLLMLTLPLKMALRWTLNLKYIISIPEFSLNF
;
A
#
# COMPACT_ATOMS: atom_id res chain seq x y z
N ILE A 1 2.40 9.19 -43.50
CA ILE A 1 3.78 8.75 -43.20
C ILE A 1 4.73 9.95 -43.17
N GLU A 2 4.65 10.87 -44.13
CA GLU A 2 5.42 12.15 -44.13
C GLU A 2 5.24 12.99 -42.85
N LYS A 3 4.01 13.27 -42.41
CA LYS A 3 3.78 14.02 -41.15
C LYS A 3 4.36 13.38 -39.88
N VAL A 4 4.57 12.06 -39.87
CA VAL A 4 5.16 11.33 -38.73
C VAL A 4 6.69 11.37 -38.78
N ASN A 5 7.27 11.67 -39.94
CA ASN A 5 8.72 11.83 -40.11
C ASN A 5 9.19 13.27 -39.86
N ASP A 6 8.32 14.28 -40.01
CA ASP A 6 8.63 15.68 -39.68
C ASP A 6 8.80 15.93 -38.16
N GLU A 7 8.29 15.04 -37.29
CA GLU A 7 8.44 15.14 -35.83
C GLU A 7 9.66 14.36 -35.28
N LYS A 8 10.42 13.66 -36.12
CA LYS A 8 11.53 12.82 -35.68
C LYS A 8 12.85 13.58 -35.77
N VAL A 9 13.51 13.73 -34.64
CA VAL A 9 14.88 14.26 -34.54
C VAL A 9 15.90 13.12 -34.64
N LEU A 10 17.13 13.46 -35.00
CA LEU A 10 18.19 12.46 -35.07
C LEU A 10 18.61 12.07 -33.65
N VAL A 11 18.80 10.77 -33.39
CA VAL A 11 19.34 10.30 -32.10
C VAL A 11 20.70 10.93 -31.84
N TRP A 12 21.55 10.94 -32.86
CA TRP A 12 22.80 11.68 -32.89
C TRP A 12 22.70 12.75 -33.98
N PRO A 13 22.94 14.04 -33.68
CA PRO A 13 23.42 14.58 -32.41
C PRO A 13 22.31 14.89 -31.38
N ASP A 14 21.08 15.14 -31.83
CA ASP A 14 20.11 15.93 -31.04
C ASP A 14 19.76 15.33 -29.67
N LEU A 15 19.44 14.02 -29.60
CA LEU A 15 19.12 13.36 -28.34
C LEU A 15 20.36 13.23 -27.44
N VAL A 16 21.49 12.76 -28.00
CA VAL A 16 22.70 12.48 -27.21
C VAL A 16 23.30 13.75 -26.60
N TYR A 17 23.29 14.89 -27.30
CA TYR A 17 23.74 16.16 -26.71
C TYR A 17 22.80 16.61 -25.58
N THR A 18 21.48 16.45 -25.76
CA THR A 18 20.50 16.78 -24.72
C THR A 18 20.71 15.92 -23.47
N GLU A 19 20.89 14.61 -23.64
CA GLU A 19 21.18 13.68 -22.54
C GLU A 19 22.51 14.00 -21.84
N LEU A 20 23.55 14.36 -22.60
CA LEU A 20 24.85 14.77 -22.05
C LEU A 20 24.73 16.05 -21.21
N ILE A 21 23.99 17.05 -21.69
CA ILE A 21 23.75 18.29 -20.94
C ILE A 21 22.99 17.98 -19.64
N CYS A 22 21.94 17.16 -19.71
CA CYS A 22 21.21 16.71 -18.51
C CYS A 22 22.13 15.94 -17.55
N MET A 23 22.99 15.06 -18.04
CA MET A 23 23.93 14.29 -17.23
C MET A 23 24.92 15.22 -16.50
N ILE A 24 25.50 16.21 -17.20
CA ILE A 24 26.40 17.19 -16.61
C ILE A 24 25.66 18.03 -15.57
N ALA A 25 24.46 18.50 -15.87
CA ALA A 25 23.66 19.32 -14.97
C ALA A 25 23.27 18.57 -13.69
N VAL A 26 22.78 17.33 -13.81
CA VAL A 26 22.43 16.47 -12.66
C VAL A 26 23.68 16.12 -11.85
N SER A 27 24.81 15.81 -12.51
CA SER A 27 26.07 15.53 -11.81
C SER A 27 26.58 16.74 -11.04
N ALA A 28 26.54 17.93 -11.65
CA ALA A 28 26.91 19.18 -10.99
C ALA A 28 25.99 19.45 -9.79
N LEU A 29 24.68 19.25 -9.93
CA LEU A 29 23.71 19.38 -8.84
C LEU A 29 24.03 18.43 -7.68
N LEU A 30 24.31 17.15 -7.96
CA LEU A 30 24.65 16.16 -6.94
C LEU A 30 25.98 16.47 -6.25
N LEU A 31 26.99 16.99 -6.98
CA LEU A 31 28.26 17.43 -6.40
C LEU A 31 28.07 18.63 -5.47
N VAL A 32 27.33 19.64 -5.92
CA VAL A 32 26.97 20.80 -5.09
C VAL A 32 26.24 20.34 -3.84
N TRP A 33 25.22 19.49 -3.99
CA TRP A 33 24.48 18.93 -2.85
C TRP A 33 25.41 18.21 -1.86
N ALA A 34 26.31 17.35 -2.34
CA ALA A 34 27.24 16.60 -1.50
C ALA A 34 28.26 17.49 -0.75
N ILE A 35 28.65 18.62 -1.34
CA ILE A 35 29.55 19.60 -0.70
C ILE A 35 28.84 20.37 0.41
N PHE A 36 27.59 20.81 0.17
CA PHE A 36 26.86 21.65 1.11
C PHE A 36 26.09 20.90 2.20
N LEU A 37 25.69 19.65 1.93
CA LEU A 37 24.89 18.82 2.83
C LEU A 37 25.65 17.53 3.16
N PRO A 38 26.45 17.50 4.25
CA PRO A 38 27.17 16.30 4.64
C PRO A 38 26.19 15.19 5.02
N ALA A 39 26.54 13.95 4.66
CA ALA A 39 25.75 12.79 5.03
C ALA A 39 25.75 12.61 6.56
N PRO A 40 24.58 12.49 7.22
CA PRO A 40 24.51 12.17 8.64
C PRO A 40 24.93 10.70 8.81
N LEU A 41 26.20 10.46 9.16
CA LEU A 41 26.71 9.13 9.45
C LEU A 41 26.48 8.80 10.93
N GLU A 42 25.91 7.63 11.19
CA GLU A 42 25.73 7.10 12.55
C GLU A 42 27.01 6.41 13.07
N GLU A 43 27.00 6.06 14.37
CA GLU A 43 28.04 5.23 14.97
C GLU A 43 28.16 3.87 14.25
N PRO A 44 29.34 3.22 14.27
CA PRO A 44 29.50 1.88 13.71
C PRO A 44 28.48 0.90 14.29
N ALA A 45 27.96 0.02 13.43
CA ALA A 45 26.90 -0.92 13.79
C ALA A 45 27.29 -1.78 15.00
N SER A 46 26.33 -1.95 15.92
CA SER A 46 26.50 -2.72 17.14
C SER A 46 25.32 -3.67 17.31
N SER A 47 25.60 -4.93 17.70
CA SER A 47 24.55 -5.93 17.96
C SER A 47 23.81 -5.71 19.28
N VAL A 48 24.35 -4.88 20.19
CA VAL A 48 23.78 -4.65 21.52
C VAL A 48 22.93 -3.38 21.62
N LYS A 49 22.93 -2.51 20.59
CA LYS A 49 22.18 -1.25 20.57
C LYS A 49 21.44 -1.11 19.25
N THR A 50 20.11 -1.22 19.29
CA THR A 50 19.26 -0.90 18.13
C THR A 50 18.93 0.60 18.14
N PRO A 51 19.18 1.34 17.05
CA PRO A 51 18.79 2.76 16.95
C PRO A 51 17.28 2.95 17.17
N ASN A 52 16.90 4.02 17.86
CA ASN A 52 15.51 4.39 18.07
C ASN A 52 15.28 5.88 17.76
N PRO A 53 14.49 6.22 16.73
CA PRO A 53 13.79 5.32 15.80
C PRO A 53 14.73 4.68 14.78
N SER A 54 14.48 3.42 14.42
CA SER A 54 15.12 2.80 13.25
C SER A 54 14.34 3.16 11.99
N LYS A 55 14.80 4.17 11.26
CA LYS A 55 14.19 4.60 9.99
C LYS A 55 14.88 3.92 8.81
N ALA A 56 14.08 3.34 7.92
CA ALA A 56 14.55 2.86 6.63
C ALA A 56 14.97 4.05 5.73
N PRO A 57 15.75 3.82 4.67
CA PRO A 57 15.95 4.82 3.62
C PRO A 57 14.61 5.38 3.12
N TRP A 58 14.58 6.67 2.77
CA TRP A 58 13.34 7.40 2.48
C TRP A 58 12.44 6.73 1.42
N TYR A 59 13.03 6.07 0.43
CA TYR A 59 12.30 5.35 -0.64
C TYR A 59 11.62 4.05 -0.16
N PHE A 60 12.02 3.51 1.00
CA PHE A 60 11.36 2.39 1.67
C PHE A 60 10.46 2.83 2.83
N LEU A 61 10.48 4.11 3.19
CA LEU A 61 9.77 4.60 4.37
C LEU A 61 8.25 4.46 4.24
N GLY A 62 7.72 4.57 3.02
CA GLY A 62 6.31 4.28 2.73
C GLY A 62 5.93 2.82 3.08
N LEU A 63 6.77 1.85 2.70
CA LEU A 63 6.57 0.44 3.10
C LEU A 63 6.70 0.25 4.61
N GLN A 64 7.67 0.92 5.24
CA GLN A 64 7.83 0.85 6.68
C GLN A 64 6.59 1.38 7.42
N GLU A 65 5.99 2.45 6.93
CA GLU A 65 4.75 2.99 7.49
C GLU A 65 3.57 2.02 7.33
N MET A 66 3.51 1.25 6.24
CA MET A 66 2.49 0.21 6.06
C MET A 66 2.57 -0.91 7.11
N LEU A 67 3.75 -1.17 7.70
CA LEU A 67 3.92 -2.17 8.77
C LEU A 67 3.20 -1.79 10.08
N VAL A 68 2.78 -0.54 10.22
CA VAL A 68 1.93 -0.14 11.37
C VAL A 68 0.51 -0.69 11.23
N TYR A 69 0.06 -0.89 9.98
CA TYR A 69 -1.32 -1.26 9.67
C TYR A 69 -1.46 -2.74 9.31
N PHE A 70 -0.41 -3.36 8.77
CA PHE A 70 -0.42 -4.76 8.34
C PHE A 70 0.75 -5.54 8.95
N ASP A 71 0.57 -6.84 9.07
CA ASP A 71 1.66 -7.74 9.49
C ASP A 71 2.79 -7.79 8.44
N PRO A 72 4.03 -8.10 8.85
CA PRO A 72 5.21 -8.02 7.98
C PRO A 72 5.12 -8.86 6.71
N TRP A 73 4.48 -10.02 6.74
CA TRP A 73 4.32 -10.87 5.55
C TRP A 73 3.45 -10.20 4.48
N TYR A 74 2.38 -9.50 4.89
CA TYR A 74 1.45 -8.87 3.97
C TYR A 74 2.01 -7.55 3.44
N ALA A 75 2.47 -6.66 4.33
CA ALA A 75 3.05 -5.38 3.94
C ALA A 75 4.40 -5.50 3.24
N GLY A 76 5.24 -6.45 3.66
CA GLY A 76 6.60 -6.62 3.12
C GLY A 76 6.67 -7.47 1.85
N VAL A 77 5.75 -8.42 1.64
CA VAL A 77 5.83 -9.36 0.51
C VAL A 77 4.61 -9.27 -0.39
N VAL A 78 3.40 -9.42 0.15
CA VAL A 78 2.17 -9.51 -0.66
C VAL A 78 1.85 -8.19 -1.36
N LEU A 79 1.81 -7.06 -0.63
CA LEU A 79 1.49 -5.76 -1.22
C LEU A 79 2.50 -5.34 -2.32
N PRO A 80 3.84 -5.42 -2.11
CA PRO A 80 4.78 -5.14 -3.18
C PRO A 80 4.62 -6.05 -4.40
N SER A 81 4.35 -7.35 -4.18
CA SER A 81 4.10 -8.30 -5.27
C SER A 81 2.83 -7.94 -6.06
N LEU A 82 1.78 -7.51 -5.38
CA LEU A 82 0.53 -7.06 -5.99
C LEU A 82 0.72 -5.75 -6.78
N VAL A 83 1.56 -4.82 -6.29
CA VAL A 83 1.91 -3.60 -7.03
C VAL A 83 2.63 -3.98 -8.33
N VAL A 84 3.66 -4.82 -8.26
CA VAL A 84 4.40 -5.29 -9.46
C VAL A 84 3.47 -6.00 -10.44
N PHE A 85 2.63 -6.91 -9.94
CA PHE A 85 1.63 -7.60 -10.76
C PHE A 85 0.66 -6.61 -11.41
N GLY A 86 0.20 -5.60 -10.67
CA GLY A 86 -0.65 -4.53 -11.19
C GLY A 86 0.02 -3.74 -12.31
N LEU A 87 1.30 -3.39 -12.15
CA LEU A 87 2.09 -2.72 -13.18
C LEU A 87 2.22 -3.58 -14.45
N MET A 88 2.46 -4.88 -14.30
CA MET A 88 2.53 -5.84 -15.42
C MET A 88 1.16 -6.06 -16.08
N ALA A 89 0.07 -5.96 -15.33
CA ALA A 89 -1.29 -6.13 -15.85
C ALA A 89 -1.78 -4.92 -16.65
N MET A 90 -1.23 -3.71 -16.41
CA MET A 90 -1.70 -2.47 -17.05
C MET A 90 -1.87 -2.55 -18.58
N PRO A 91 -0.92 -3.06 -19.39
CA PRO A 91 -1.07 -3.15 -20.84
C PRO A 91 -2.26 -4.00 -21.30
N TYR A 92 -2.66 -4.98 -20.48
CA TYR A 92 -3.77 -5.90 -20.76
C TYR A 92 -5.12 -5.39 -20.25
N LEU A 93 -5.10 -4.58 -19.19
CA LEU A 93 -6.30 -3.96 -18.61
C LEU A 93 -6.69 -2.68 -19.33
N ASP A 94 -5.73 -1.97 -19.91
CA ASP A 94 -5.96 -0.69 -20.57
C ASP A 94 -6.51 -0.83 -21.99
N PHE A 95 -7.81 -0.56 -22.11
CA PHE A 95 -8.54 -0.53 -23.38
C PHE A 95 -8.48 0.84 -24.08
N ASN A 96 -8.05 1.91 -23.41
CA ASN A 96 -8.01 3.24 -24.00
C ASN A 96 -6.67 3.50 -24.69
N LYS A 97 -6.65 3.51 -26.02
CA LYS A 97 -5.44 3.74 -26.81
C LYS A 97 -5.14 5.21 -27.09
N LYS A 98 -6.02 6.14 -26.72
CA LYS A 98 -5.80 7.59 -26.84
C LYS A 98 -4.80 8.04 -25.76
N GLY A 99 -4.03 9.10 -26.03
CA GLY A 99 -3.00 9.59 -25.11
C GLY A 99 -1.91 8.56 -24.83
N ASN A 100 -1.59 7.70 -25.80
CA ASN A 100 -0.46 6.77 -25.70
C ASN A 100 0.75 7.39 -26.41
N GLY A 101 1.88 7.51 -25.71
CA GLY A 101 3.10 8.11 -26.24
C GLY A 101 3.22 9.64 -26.08
N TYR A 102 2.21 10.31 -25.53
CA TYR A 102 2.28 11.73 -25.14
C TYR A 102 1.45 11.99 -23.88
N TYR A 103 1.80 13.06 -23.16
CA TYR A 103 1.08 13.45 -21.94
C TYR A 103 -0.27 14.10 -22.27
N SER A 104 -1.37 13.47 -21.86
CA SER A 104 -2.71 14.04 -21.96
C SER A 104 -3.58 13.61 -20.77
N ILE A 105 -4.02 14.58 -19.98
CA ILE A 105 -4.93 14.34 -18.84
C ILE A 105 -6.38 14.19 -19.33
N GLU A 106 -6.77 14.99 -20.32
CA GLU A 106 -8.16 15.05 -20.78
C GLU A 106 -8.64 13.73 -21.39
N GLU A 107 -7.77 13.07 -22.17
CA GLU A 107 -8.09 11.82 -22.86
C GLU A 107 -8.06 10.60 -21.95
N ARG A 108 -7.45 10.69 -20.76
CA ARG A 108 -7.18 9.56 -19.85
C ARG A 108 -7.44 9.85 -18.37
N LYS A 109 -8.45 10.68 -18.07
CA LYS A 109 -8.77 11.13 -16.71
C LYS A 109 -8.81 10.00 -15.67
N PHE A 110 -9.44 8.87 -15.98
CA PHE A 110 -9.53 7.73 -15.04
C PHE A 110 -8.15 7.15 -14.70
N SER A 111 -7.35 6.80 -15.71
CA SER A 111 -6.00 6.25 -15.50
C SER A 111 -5.10 7.23 -14.76
N TYR A 112 -5.19 8.52 -15.12
CA TYR A 112 -4.44 9.58 -14.45
C TYR A 112 -4.82 9.70 -12.96
N LEU A 113 -6.11 9.72 -12.64
CA LEU A 113 -6.59 9.81 -11.25
C LEU A 113 -6.20 8.59 -10.42
N VAL A 114 -6.33 7.37 -10.97
CA VAL A 114 -5.93 6.14 -10.29
C VAL A 114 -4.42 6.13 -10.02
N TRP A 115 -3.61 6.53 -11.00
CA TRP A 115 -2.16 6.66 -10.83
C TRP A 115 -1.80 7.71 -9.78
N GLN A 116 -2.39 8.90 -9.86
CA GLN A 116 -2.14 10.00 -8.93
C GLN A 116 -2.52 9.61 -7.49
N PHE A 117 -3.65 8.92 -7.33
CA PHE A 117 -4.06 8.39 -6.03
C PHE A 117 -3.06 7.36 -5.50
N GLY A 118 -2.68 6.37 -6.30
CA GLY A 118 -1.70 5.36 -5.86
C GLY A 118 -0.32 5.95 -5.56
N PHE A 119 0.17 6.85 -6.40
CA PHE A 119 1.52 7.41 -6.27
C PHE A 119 1.58 8.54 -5.24
N PHE A 120 0.77 9.59 -5.38
CA PHE A 120 0.86 10.74 -4.46
C PHE A 120 0.14 10.47 -3.14
N GLU A 121 -1.13 10.06 -3.18
CA GLU A 121 -1.93 9.95 -1.96
C GLU A 121 -1.49 8.76 -1.11
N LEU A 122 -1.23 7.60 -1.71
CA LEU A 122 -0.79 6.44 -0.95
C LEU A 122 0.74 6.43 -0.75
N TRP A 123 1.55 6.59 -1.79
CA TRP A 123 2.99 6.40 -1.63
C TRP A 123 3.70 7.62 -0.99
N ILE A 124 3.55 8.80 -1.58
CA ILE A 124 4.25 10.01 -1.11
C ILE A 124 3.76 10.43 0.28
N THR A 125 2.45 10.41 0.55
CA THR A 125 1.93 10.75 1.88
C THR A 125 2.50 9.85 2.96
N LEU A 126 2.58 8.53 2.75
CA LEU A 126 3.17 7.62 3.75
C LEU A 126 4.67 7.89 3.98
N ILE A 127 5.42 8.24 2.93
CA ILE A 127 6.82 8.67 3.07
C ILE A 127 6.90 9.95 3.91
N ILE A 128 6.04 10.94 3.68
CA ILE A 128 5.98 12.18 4.46
C ILE A 128 5.65 11.88 5.93
N LEU A 129 4.64 11.04 6.19
CA LEU A 129 4.26 10.63 7.54
C LEU A 129 5.43 9.95 8.26
N GLY A 130 6.08 8.97 7.63
CA GLY A 130 7.26 8.29 8.18
C GLY A 130 8.46 9.23 8.41
N THR A 131 8.65 10.20 7.52
CA THR A 131 9.83 11.08 7.58
C THR A 131 9.67 12.09 8.71
N PHE A 132 8.53 12.79 8.74
CA PHE A 132 8.35 13.98 9.56
C PHE A 132 7.47 13.78 10.79
N LEU A 133 6.59 12.77 10.82
CA LEU A 133 5.64 12.58 11.92
C LEU A 133 5.90 11.31 12.74
N ARG A 134 6.74 10.38 12.27
CA ARG A 134 7.19 9.22 13.06
C ARG A 134 8.46 9.53 13.85
N GLY A 135 8.34 9.47 15.17
CA GLY A 135 9.42 9.71 16.13
C GLY A 135 9.86 8.44 16.88
N PRO A 136 10.44 8.58 18.09
CA PRO A 136 10.86 7.45 18.91
C PRO A 136 9.75 6.40 19.10
N ASN A 137 10.14 5.12 19.13
CA ASN A 137 9.25 3.94 19.19
C ASN A 137 8.26 3.84 18.01
N TRP A 138 8.53 4.54 16.91
CA TRP A 138 7.61 4.69 15.78
C TRP A 138 6.25 5.30 16.17
N ASN A 139 6.20 6.05 17.27
CA ASN A 139 4.99 6.76 17.67
C ASN A 139 4.71 7.94 16.74
N PHE A 140 3.44 8.29 16.64
CA PHE A 140 3.01 9.47 15.88
C PHE A 140 3.23 10.73 16.72
N PHE A 141 3.83 11.76 16.11
CA PHE A 141 3.97 13.08 16.70
C PHE A 141 3.32 14.09 15.76
N GLY A 142 2.39 14.87 16.30
CA GLY A 142 1.69 15.89 15.53
C GLY A 142 2.62 17.02 15.08
N PRO A 143 2.16 17.87 14.13
CA PRO A 143 2.88 19.10 13.80
C PRO A 143 3.14 19.90 15.09
N PHE A 144 4.41 20.29 15.30
CA PHE A 144 4.89 21.04 16.46
C PHE A 144 4.90 20.31 17.82
N GLU A 145 4.63 19.00 17.86
CA GLU A 145 4.78 18.20 19.08
C GLU A 145 6.26 17.84 19.33
N TYR A 146 6.74 18.02 20.56
CA TYR A 146 8.11 17.65 20.92
C TYR A 146 8.28 16.13 21.00
N TRP A 147 9.32 15.63 20.35
CA TRP A 147 9.63 14.21 20.33
C TRP A 147 10.23 13.79 21.66
N THR A 148 9.49 12.96 22.40
CA THR A 148 9.96 12.40 23.67
C THR A 148 9.95 10.87 23.61
N PRO A 149 11.04 10.18 23.99
CA PRO A 149 11.08 8.72 24.04
C PRO A 149 10.08 8.11 25.04
N TYR A 150 9.60 8.92 25.98
CA TYR A 150 8.69 8.51 27.06
C TYR A 150 7.21 8.57 26.68
N LYS A 151 6.87 9.02 25.47
CA LYS A 151 5.50 8.93 24.97
C LYS A 151 5.14 7.45 24.82
N VAL A 152 4.20 6.98 25.63
CA VAL A 152 3.64 5.62 25.55
C VAL A 152 2.21 5.75 25.04
N GLU A 153 1.96 5.33 23.80
CA GLU A 153 0.61 5.25 23.27
C GLU A 153 -0.01 3.91 23.65
N VAL A 154 -1.08 3.95 24.45
CA VAL A 154 -1.86 2.75 24.80
C VAL A 154 -2.83 2.46 23.67
N LEU A 155 -2.32 1.82 22.61
CA LEU A 155 -3.16 1.30 21.54
C LEU A 155 -3.82 0.01 22.04
N ASN A 156 -5.03 0.12 22.56
CA ASN A 156 -5.90 -1.02 22.84
C ASN A 156 -6.32 -1.64 21.51
N ASN A 157 -5.47 -2.53 21.01
CA ASN A 157 -5.70 -3.26 19.78
C ASN A 157 -6.91 -4.17 19.94
N VAL A 158 -7.92 -3.99 19.10
CA VAL A 158 -9.09 -4.86 19.07
C VAL A 158 -9.13 -5.57 17.72
N ASP A 159 -9.36 -6.87 17.75
CA ASP A 159 -9.53 -7.68 16.55
C ASP A 159 -11.01 -7.79 16.18
N LEU A 160 -11.33 -7.88 14.90
CA LEU A 160 -12.71 -7.97 14.44
C LEU A 160 -13.50 -9.13 15.05
N PRO A 161 -12.94 -10.36 15.19
CA PRO A 161 -13.62 -11.45 15.89
C PRO A 161 -13.95 -11.09 17.34
N GLN A 162 -13.07 -10.36 18.02
CA GLN A 162 -13.30 -9.93 19.39
C GLN A 162 -14.40 -8.89 19.47
N MET A 163 -14.43 -7.91 18.55
CA MET A 163 -15.53 -6.95 18.46
C MET A 163 -16.88 -7.66 18.24
N PHE A 164 -16.92 -8.64 17.33
CA PHE A 164 -18.15 -9.34 17.01
C PHE A 164 -18.62 -10.29 18.12
N TRP A 165 -17.77 -11.24 18.54
CA TRP A 165 -18.16 -12.27 19.51
C TRP A 165 -18.28 -11.70 20.92
N VAL A 166 -17.28 -10.95 21.39
CA VAL A 166 -17.21 -10.51 22.77
C VAL A 166 -18.04 -9.24 22.99
N GLN A 167 -17.88 -8.22 22.16
CA GLN A 167 -18.55 -6.93 22.39
C GLN A 167 -20.00 -6.91 21.91
N TRP A 168 -20.30 -7.50 20.75
CA TRP A 168 -21.68 -7.47 20.21
C TRP A 168 -22.52 -8.65 20.68
N LEU A 169 -21.99 -9.87 20.63
CA LEU A 169 -22.75 -11.07 21.00
C LEU A 169 -22.63 -11.46 22.48
N ASN A 170 -21.76 -10.81 23.26
CA ASN A 170 -21.46 -11.17 24.66
C ASN A 170 -21.11 -12.64 24.84
N GLN A 171 -20.43 -13.25 23.86
CA GLN A 171 -19.97 -14.63 23.89
C GLN A 171 -18.43 -14.68 23.96
N PRO A 172 -17.86 -15.67 24.67
CA PRO A 172 -16.43 -15.90 24.61
C PRO A 172 -16.01 -16.26 23.19
N LEU A 173 -14.77 -15.92 22.82
CA LEU A 173 -14.22 -16.28 21.52
C LEU A 173 -14.29 -17.81 21.33
N PRO A 174 -14.85 -18.29 20.20
CA PRO A 174 -14.85 -19.71 19.90
C PRO A 174 -13.43 -20.28 19.90
N ARG A 175 -13.20 -21.31 20.73
CA ARG A 175 -11.91 -21.99 20.85
C ARG A 175 -12.13 -23.51 20.83
N ALA A 176 -11.25 -24.21 20.10
CA ALA A 176 -11.27 -25.66 20.06
C ALA A 176 -10.83 -26.25 21.42
N PRO A 177 -11.42 -27.37 21.85
CA PRO A 177 -10.88 -28.17 22.95
C PRO A 177 -9.43 -28.61 22.65
N GLN A 178 -8.58 -28.72 23.66
CA GLN A 178 -7.16 -29.06 23.49
C GLN A 178 -6.95 -30.45 22.86
N ASP A 179 -7.88 -31.38 23.11
CA ASP A 179 -7.85 -32.76 22.58
C ASP A 179 -8.62 -32.92 21.25
N ALA A 180 -9.08 -31.81 20.66
CA ALA A 180 -9.87 -31.86 19.43
C ALA A 180 -8.98 -32.25 18.23
N GLY A 181 -9.49 -33.13 17.36
CA GLY A 181 -8.82 -33.48 16.12
C GLY A 181 -8.61 -32.28 15.18
N LEU A 182 -7.68 -32.41 14.23
CA LEU A 182 -7.27 -31.32 13.33
C LEU A 182 -8.46 -30.68 12.60
N LEU A 183 -9.41 -31.47 12.09
CA LEU A 183 -10.59 -30.96 11.40
C LEU A 183 -11.50 -30.11 12.31
N SER A 184 -11.71 -30.54 13.55
CA SER A 184 -12.47 -29.75 14.53
C SER A 184 -11.75 -28.46 14.89
N GLN A 185 -10.41 -28.46 15.02
CA GLN A 185 -9.64 -27.24 15.27
C GLN A 185 -9.83 -26.22 14.13
N ILE A 186 -9.72 -26.67 12.87
CA ILE A 186 -9.98 -25.81 11.71
C ILE A 186 -11.41 -25.28 11.73
N GLY A 187 -12.41 -26.11 12.07
CA GLY A 187 -13.80 -25.69 12.18
C GLY A 187 -14.00 -24.55 13.19
N TYR A 188 -13.38 -24.63 14.36
CA TYR A 188 -13.41 -23.57 15.36
C TYR A 188 -12.69 -22.30 14.90
N ILE A 189 -11.56 -22.41 14.19
CA ILE A 189 -10.85 -21.25 13.61
C ILE A 189 -11.75 -20.56 12.58
N LEU A 190 -12.37 -21.31 11.67
CA LEU A 190 -13.27 -20.75 10.66
C LEU A 190 -14.50 -20.10 11.28
N MET A 191 -15.03 -20.67 12.36
CA MET A 191 -16.14 -20.07 13.10
C MET A 191 -15.71 -18.78 13.83
N ARG A 192 -14.54 -18.79 14.48
CA ARG A 192 -13.98 -17.60 15.14
C ARG A 192 -13.79 -16.46 14.14
N GLU A 193 -13.16 -16.74 13.01
CA GLU A 193 -12.82 -15.77 11.97
C GLU A 193 -13.97 -15.52 10.97
N SER A 194 -15.14 -16.13 11.15
CA SER A 194 -16.25 -16.01 10.21
C SER A 194 -16.67 -14.55 9.93
N PRO A 195 -16.66 -13.61 10.89
CA PRO A 195 -16.97 -12.21 10.59
C PRO A 195 -15.94 -11.57 9.65
N GLY A 196 -14.65 -11.84 9.88
CA GLY A 196 -13.56 -11.34 9.04
C GLY A 196 -13.57 -11.94 7.64
N LEU A 197 -13.75 -13.26 7.55
CA LEU A 197 -13.88 -13.97 6.28
C LEU A 197 -15.10 -13.50 5.48
N LEU A 198 -16.22 -13.23 6.15
CA LEU A 198 -17.42 -12.68 5.50
C LEU A 198 -17.16 -11.27 4.97
N VAL A 199 -16.58 -10.38 5.79
CA VAL A 199 -16.25 -9.01 5.36
C VAL A 199 -15.31 -9.03 4.16
N MET A 200 -14.27 -9.88 4.19
CA MET A 200 -13.33 -10.02 3.09
C MET A 200 -13.94 -10.65 1.84
N GLY A 201 -14.82 -11.65 2.01
CA GLY A 201 -15.57 -12.25 0.91
C GLY A 201 -16.51 -11.25 0.25
N VAL A 202 -17.23 -10.46 1.04
CA VAL A 202 -18.07 -9.37 0.50
C VAL A 202 -17.21 -8.35 -0.22
N TYR A 203 -16.08 -7.95 0.37
CA TYR A 203 -15.20 -6.92 -0.18
C TYR A 203 -14.51 -7.36 -1.47
N LEU A 204 -13.92 -8.55 -1.55
CA LEU A 204 -13.13 -8.98 -2.73
C LEU A 204 -13.94 -9.81 -3.73
N VAL A 205 -15.03 -10.46 -3.34
CA VAL A 205 -15.79 -11.35 -4.22
C VAL A 205 -17.13 -10.74 -4.63
N ALA A 206 -17.90 -10.19 -3.69
CA ALA A 206 -19.24 -9.68 -3.99
C ALA A 206 -19.24 -8.24 -4.51
N LEU A 207 -18.32 -7.39 -4.02
CA LEU A 207 -18.26 -5.98 -4.38
C LEU A 207 -17.85 -5.76 -5.85
N PRO A 208 -16.88 -6.48 -6.45
CA PRO A 208 -16.56 -6.33 -7.87
C PRO A 208 -17.75 -6.50 -8.82
N PRO A 209 -18.52 -7.60 -8.81
CA PRO A 209 -19.68 -7.72 -9.70
C PRO A 209 -20.76 -6.67 -9.39
N LEU A 210 -20.94 -6.27 -8.13
CA LEU A 210 -21.85 -5.19 -7.75
C LEU A 210 -21.42 -3.84 -8.36
N MET A 211 -20.13 -3.52 -8.31
CA MET A 211 -19.55 -2.34 -8.95
C MET A 211 -19.72 -2.38 -10.48
N ALA A 212 -19.66 -3.58 -11.09
CA ALA A 212 -19.88 -3.77 -12.51
C ALA A 212 -21.31 -3.38 -12.91
N VAL A 213 -22.29 -3.68 -12.06
CA VAL A 213 -23.72 -3.37 -12.28
C VAL A 213 -24.09 -1.97 -11.77
N THR A 214 -23.21 -1.21 -11.15
CA THR A 214 -23.54 0.13 -10.59
C THR A 214 -22.70 1.23 -11.22
N ILE A 215 -21.47 1.41 -10.74
CA ILE A 215 -20.59 2.54 -11.07
C ILE A 215 -19.78 2.27 -12.35
N PHE A 216 -19.31 1.04 -12.55
CA PHE A 216 -18.37 0.69 -13.63
C PHE A 216 -19.01 -0.07 -14.80
N ARG A 217 -20.32 0.08 -15.02
CA ARG A 217 -21.06 -0.56 -16.14
C ARG A 217 -20.37 -0.40 -17.48
N GLY A 218 -19.94 0.83 -17.80
CA GLY A 218 -19.27 1.15 -19.06
C GLY A 218 -17.89 0.52 -19.20
N PHE A 219 -17.17 0.32 -18.10
CA PHE A 219 -15.86 -0.36 -18.09
C PHE A 219 -16.05 -1.86 -18.27
N TYR A 220 -16.99 -2.45 -17.54
CA TYR A 220 -17.33 -3.87 -17.66
C TYR A 220 -17.71 -4.25 -19.10
N ALA A 221 -18.56 -3.46 -19.75
CA ALA A 221 -18.99 -3.70 -21.13
C ALA A 221 -17.83 -3.68 -22.14
N LYS A 222 -16.77 -2.89 -21.89
CA LYS A 222 -15.60 -2.78 -22.79
C LYS A 222 -14.52 -3.81 -22.50
N MET A 223 -14.32 -4.17 -21.23
CA MET A 223 -13.22 -5.03 -20.78
C MET A 223 -13.57 -6.52 -20.77
N GLY A 224 -14.87 -6.85 -20.66
CA GLY A 224 -15.32 -8.21 -20.39
C GLY A 224 -15.06 -8.63 -18.94
N PHE A 225 -15.58 -9.80 -18.57
CA PHE A 225 -15.64 -10.25 -17.18
C PHE A 225 -14.25 -10.37 -16.52
N ILE A 226 -13.33 -11.14 -17.11
CA ILE A 226 -12.04 -11.47 -16.47
C ILE A 226 -11.19 -10.21 -16.24
N ARG A 227 -11.01 -9.38 -17.28
CA ARG A 227 -10.19 -8.17 -17.18
C ARG A 227 -10.79 -7.17 -16.19
N TYR A 228 -12.12 -7.04 -16.20
CA TYR A 228 -12.81 -6.21 -15.22
C TYR A 228 -12.57 -6.71 -13.79
N MET A 229 -12.75 -8.01 -13.53
CA MET A 229 -12.57 -8.59 -12.20
C MET A 229 -11.14 -8.41 -11.67
N VAL A 230 -10.13 -8.56 -12.53
CA VAL A 230 -8.74 -8.31 -12.15
C VAL A 230 -8.52 -6.83 -11.82
N MET A 231 -8.96 -5.92 -12.69
CA MET A 231 -8.83 -4.47 -12.48
C MET A 231 -9.53 -4.02 -11.20
N SER A 232 -10.78 -4.42 -10.98
CA SER A 232 -11.55 -4.06 -9.79
C SER A 232 -10.92 -4.61 -8.51
N ASN A 233 -10.41 -5.85 -8.53
CA ASN A 233 -9.74 -6.41 -7.35
C ASN A 233 -8.44 -5.69 -7.04
N LEU A 234 -7.62 -5.34 -8.05
CA LEU A 234 -6.42 -4.55 -7.83
C LEU A 234 -6.73 -3.16 -7.25
N MET A 235 -7.80 -2.52 -7.73
CA MET A 235 -8.27 -1.26 -7.17
C MET A 235 -8.76 -1.39 -5.72
N LEU A 236 -9.49 -2.44 -5.39
CA LEU A 236 -9.95 -2.70 -4.02
C LEU A 236 -8.79 -3.02 -3.08
N LEU A 237 -7.81 -3.81 -3.54
CA LEU A 237 -6.59 -4.08 -2.79
C LEU A 237 -5.79 -2.79 -2.53
N MET A 238 -5.72 -1.89 -3.51
CA MET A 238 -5.14 -0.56 -3.34
C MET A 238 -5.92 0.27 -2.31
N LEU A 239 -7.26 0.23 -2.33
CA LEU A 239 -8.12 0.93 -1.37
C LEU A 239 -8.15 0.29 0.02
N THR A 240 -7.66 -0.95 0.16
CA THR A 240 -7.60 -1.64 1.45
C THR A 240 -6.69 -0.92 2.43
N LEU A 241 -5.57 -0.37 1.95
CA LEU A 241 -4.63 0.38 2.79
C LEU A 241 -5.29 1.61 3.47
N PRO A 242 -5.83 2.60 2.75
CA PRO A 242 -6.45 3.76 3.40
C PRO A 242 -7.69 3.37 4.21
N LEU A 243 -8.44 2.33 3.80
CA LEU A 243 -9.55 1.81 4.59
C LEU A 243 -9.06 1.22 5.92
N LYS A 244 -7.98 0.44 5.90
CA LYS A 244 -7.33 -0.12 7.10
C LYS A 244 -6.81 0.99 8.02
N MET A 245 -6.21 2.05 7.45
CA MET A 245 -5.78 3.23 8.20
C MET A 245 -6.96 3.92 8.90
N ALA A 246 -8.07 4.12 8.19
CA ALA A 246 -9.27 4.71 8.77
C ALA A 246 -9.86 3.84 9.89
N LEU A 247 -9.96 2.52 9.70
CA LEU A 247 -10.41 1.57 10.73
C LEU A 247 -9.47 1.58 11.95
N ARG A 248 -8.16 1.69 11.72
CA ARG A 248 -7.16 1.78 12.76
C ARG A 248 -7.33 3.04 13.61
N TRP A 249 -7.55 4.19 12.99
CA TRP A 249 -7.68 5.46 13.70
C TRP A 249 -9.03 5.66 14.39
N THR A 250 -10.11 5.09 13.83
CA THR A 250 -11.47 5.30 14.37
C THR A 250 -11.90 4.24 15.37
N LEU A 251 -11.54 2.97 15.13
CA LEU A 251 -12.01 1.83 15.92
C LEU A 251 -10.89 1.08 16.65
N ASN A 252 -9.63 1.53 16.52
CA ASN A 252 -8.45 0.80 17.00
C ASN A 252 -8.37 -0.66 16.49
N LEU A 253 -8.99 -0.92 15.34
CA LEU A 253 -9.03 -2.25 14.74
C LEU A 253 -7.62 -2.63 14.27
N LYS A 254 -7.09 -3.75 14.78
CA LYS A 254 -5.78 -4.25 14.35
C LYS A 254 -5.93 -5.29 13.24
N TYR A 255 -6.62 -6.39 13.53
CA TYR A 255 -6.82 -7.48 12.57
C TYR A 255 -8.29 -7.60 12.15
N ILE A 256 -8.50 -7.76 10.85
CA ILE A 256 -9.79 -8.15 10.26
C ILE A 256 -9.91 -9.67 10.36
N ILE A 257 -8.81 -10.38 10.09
CA ILE A 257 -8.68 -11.83 10.29
C ILE A 257 -7.44 -12.06 11.13
N SER A 258 -7.56 -12.80 12.23
CA SER A 258 -6.41 -13.20 13.05
C SER A 258 -6.37 -14.71 13.22
N ILE A 259 -5.34 -15.34 12.65
CA ILE A 259 -5.07 -16.76 12.81
C ILE A 259 -3.65 -16.92 13.39
N PRO A 260 -3.50 -16.74 14.71
CA PRO A 260 -2.20 -16.85 15.38
C PRO A 260 -1.55 -18.23 15.18
N GLU A 261 -2.35 -19.28 15.01
CA GLU A 261 -1.89 -20.66 14.84
C GLU A 261 -1.01 -20.85 13.59
N PHE A 262 -1.23 -20.04 12.56
CA PHE A 262 -0.45 -20.06 11.31
C PHE A 262 0.35 -18.78 11.07
N SER A 263 0.41 -17.88 12.06
CA SER A 263 0.96 -16.52 11.89
C SER A 263 0.32 -15.76 10.71
N LEU A 264 -0.95 -16.04 10.44
CA LEU A 264 -1.72 -15.44 9.34
C LEU A 264 -2.70 -14.43 9.93
N ASN A 265 -2.26 -13.18 10.02
CA ASN A 265 -3.14 -12.07 10.37
C ASN A 265 -3.22 -11.08 9.22
N PHE A 266 -4.44 -10.63 8.94
CA PHE A 266 -4.76 -9.70 7.88
C PHE A 266 -5.45 -8.45 8.41
#